data_AF-A0A2H3FJW1-F1
#
_entry.id   AF-A0A2H3FJW1-F1
#
_cell.length_a   1.000
_cell.length_b   1.000
_cell.length_c   1.000
_cell.angle_alpha   90.00
_cell.angle_beta   90.00
_cell.angle_gamma   90.00
#
_symmetry.space_group_name_H-M   'P 1'
#
loop_
_entity.id
_entity.type
_entity.pdbx_description
1 polymer ?
#
loop_
_entity_poly.entity_id
_entity_poly.type
_entity_poly.pdbx_seq_one_letter_code
_entity_poly.pdbx_strand_id
1 'polypeptide(L)'
;MIDDVRVTGAELAPSRALDEINSIERSLRRLREEITGDDQLCPLEDDGSADLASYNQLLLNMGELTWLNCPCCMVNATCIGECSYYFPCHLPGKGTMCLNAKRILPCQVAEAVQELASRVTQVIANPIQPLQSLDDDAARLVFSEMTEMALWGNATDLSLLTNLSLEEIQKLQGSAAIEESQRNIVDNDTSHVWHYLRKTQFES
;
A
#
# COMPACT_ATOMS: atom_id res chain seq x y z
N MET A 1 6.46 16.14 -1.35
CA MET A 1 5.26 16.74 -0.74
C MET A 1 5.28 18.27 -0.78
N ILE A 2 6.17 18.97 -0.06
CA ILE A 2 6.23 20.46 -0.10
C ILE A 2 6.43 20.96 -1.54
N ASP A 3 7.33 20.34 -2.30
CA ASP A 3 7.56 20.71 -3.71
C ASP A 3 6.34 20.47 -4.58
N ASP A 4 5.62 19.36 -4.39
CA ASP A 4 4.42 19.02 -5.16
C ASP A 4 3.28 20.03 -4.89
N VAL A 5 3.11 20.42 -3.63
CA VAL A 5 2.17 21.46 -3.19
C VAL A 5 2.50 22.79 -3.87
N ARG A 6 3.78 23.17 -3.88
CA ARG A 6 4.27 24.40 -4.51
C ARG A 6 4.07 24.40 -6.03
N VAL A 7 4.40 23.29 -6.70
CA VAL A 7 4.21 23.14 -8.15
C VAL A 7 2.72 23.22 -8.49
N THR A 8 1.86 22.53 -7.75
CA THR A 8 0.41 22.57 -7.95
C THR A 8 -0.15 23.98 -7.73
N GLY A 9 0.34 24.69 -6.70
CA GLY A 9 -0.06 26.06 -6.42
C GLY A 9 0.31 27.04 -7.53
N ALA A 10 1.48 26.87 -8.16
CA ALA A 10 1.94 27.72 -9.26
C ALA A 10 1.04 27.66 -10.51
N GLU A 11 0.29 26.57 -10.69
CA GLU A 11 -0.66 26.39 -11.80
C GLU A 11 -2.05 26.98 -11.53
N LEU A 12 -2.34 27.41 -10.30
CA LEU A 12 -3.65 27.94 -9.93
C LEU A 12 -3.75 29.45 -10.12
N ALA A 13 -4.88 29.89 -10.66
CA ALA A 13 -5.26 31.31 -10.63
C ALA A 13 -5.60 31.77 -9.19
N PRO A 14 -5.51 33.08 -8.89
CA PRO A 14 -5.90 33.64 -7.60
C PRO A 14 -7.31 33.20 -7.20
N SER A 15 -7.40 32.39 -6.15
CA SER A 15 -8.62 31.71 -5.73
C SER A 15 -8.49 31.21 -4.29
N ARG A 16 -9.62 30.88 -3.66
CA ARG A 16 -9.64 30.21 -2.35
C ARG A 16 -8.80 28.93 -2.32
N ALA A 17 -8.73 28.21 -3.43
CA ALA A 17 -7.91 27.01 -3.56
C ALA A 17 -6.40 27.32 -3.51
N LEU A 18 -5.97 28.46 -4.07
CA LEU A 18 -4.58 28.91 -3.96
C LEU A 18 -4.25 29.31 -2.51
N ASP A 19 -5.17 29.98 -1.82
CA ASP A 19 -4.98 30.33 -0.39
C ASP A 19 -4.85 29.08 0.48
N GLU A 20 -5.68 28.06 0.22
CA GLU A 20 -5.63 26.76 0.90
C GLU A 20 -4.31 26.04 0.64
N ILE A 21 -3.87 25.95 -0.62
CA ILE A 21 -2.56 25.34 -0.96
C ILE A 21 -1.40 26.06 -0.28
N ASN A 22 -1.41 27.40 -0.24
CA ASN A 22 -0.37 28.18 0.45
C ASN A 22 -0.43 27.98 1.97
N SER A 23 -1.60 27.73 2.55
CA SER A 23 -1.74 27.35 3.95
C SER A 23 -1.12 25.99 4.21
N ILE A 24 -1.42 25.01 3.37
CA ILE A 24 -0.88 23.66 3.43
C ILE A 24 0.66 23.67 3.32
N GLU A 25 1.22 24.43 2.38
CA GLU A 25 2.68 24.55 2.23
C GLU A 25 3.33 25.05 3.52
N ARG A 26 2.73 26.07 4.16
CA ARG A 26 3.23 26.60 5.44
C ARG A 26 3.17 25.56 6.55
N SER A 27 2.06 24.83 6.68
CA SER A 27 1.93 23.77 7.68
C SER A 27 2.96 22.65 7.47
N LEU A 28 3.19 22.22 6.23
CA LEU A 28 4.20 21.19 5.92
C LEU A 28 5.64 21.67 6.19
N ARG A 29 5.94 22.94 5.92
CA ARG A 29 7.26 23.52 6.25
C ARG A 29 7.49 23.56 7.75
N ARG A 30 6.46 23.93 8.52
CA ARG A 30 6.47 23.91 9.98
C ARG A 30 6.69 22.48 10.50
N LEU A 31 5.92 21.51 10.02
CA LEU A 31 6.09 20.10 10.42
C LEU A 31 7.52 19.60 10.15
N ARG A 32 8.11 19.95 9.00
CA ARG A 32 9.51 19.62 8.70
C ARG A 32 10.49 20.27 9.69
N GLU A 33 10.23 21.51 10.08
CA GLU A 33 11.05 22.24 11.06
C GLU A 33 10.95 21.58 12.43
N GLU A 34 9.75 21.20 12.87
CA GLU A 34 9.51 20.47 14.13
C GLU A 34 10.23 19.11 14.15
N ILE A 35 10.13 18.34 13.06
CA ILE A 35 10.84 17.05 12.91
C ILE A 35 12.36 17.24 12.96
N THR A 36 12.88 18.24 12.24
CA THR A 36 14.33 18.47 12.13
C THR A 36 14.89 19.09 13.42
N GLY A 37 14.07 19.86 14.14
CA GLY A 37 14.39 20.47 15.42
C GLY A 37 14.34 19.49 16.60
N ASP A 38 13.85 18.28 16.38
CA ASP A 38 13.55 17.30 17.44
C ASP A 38 12.58 17.85 18.49
N ASP A 39 11.56 18.56 18.02
CA ASP A 39 10.55 19.15 18.87
C ASP A 39 9.72 18.06 19.58
N GLN A 40 9.06 18.45 20.67
CA GLN A 40 8.15 17.56 21.41
C GLN A 40 6.94 17.18 20.56
N LEU A 41 6.59 15.90 20.56
CA LEU A 41 5.37 15.41 19.93
C LEU A 41 4.15 15.94 20.67
N CYS A 42 3.28 16.63 19.94
CA CYS A 42 2.03 17.15 20.47
C CYS A 42 0.86 16.23 20.09
N PRO A 43 -0.21 16.18 20.91
CA PRO A 43 -1.46 15.55 20.51
C PRO A 43 -1.99 16.16 19.21
N LEU A 44 -2.49 15.29 18.34
CA LEU A 44 -3.10 15.67 17.07
C LEU A 44 -4.40 16.44 17.31
N GLU A 45 -4.74 17.38 16.43
CA GLU A 45 -5.99 18.14 16.52
C GLU A 45 -7.22 17.20 16.44
N ASP A 46 -8.16 17.38 17.37
CA ASP A 46 -9.34 16.51 17.49
C ASP A 46 -10.26 16.63 16.26
N ASP A 47 -10.46 15.52 15.57
CA ASP A 47 -11.37 15.39 14.43
C ASP A 47 -12.73 14.79 14.81
N GLY A 48 -12.94 14.52 16.11
CA GLY A 48 -14.13 13.90 16.66
C GLY A 48 -14.16 12.37 16.54
N SER A 49 -13.10 11.74 16.04
CA SER A 49 -12.99 10.27 15.96
C SER A 49 -12.51 9.64 17.27
N ALA A 50 -13.09 8.49 17.62
CA ALA A 50 -12.70 7.75 18.82
C ALA A 50 -11.28 7.18 18.74
N ASP A 51 -10.82 6.86 17.54
CA ASP A 51 -9.48 6.32 17.29
C ASP A 51 -8.40 7.38 17.57
N LEU A 52 -8.63 8.63 17.14
CA LEU A 52 -7.71 9.73 17.40
C LEU A 52 -7.64 10.09 18.88
N ALA A 53 -8.79 10.10 19.56
CA ALA A 53 -8.83 10.30 21.01
C ALA A 53 -7.99 9.23 21.74
N SER A 54 -8.12 7.96 21.32
CA SER A 54 -7.35 6.86 21.89
C SER A 54 -5.84 6.99 21.61
N TYR A 55 -5.47 7.41 20.40
CA TYR A 55 -4.08 7.68 20.02
C TYR A 55 -3.47 8.82 20.84
N ASN A 56 -4.18 9.95 20.99
CA ASN A 56 -3.72 11.08 21.79
C ASN A 56 -3.55 10.71 23.27
N GLN A 57 -4.45 9.88 23.82
CA GLN A 57 -4.29 9.35 25.19
C GLN A 57 -3.05 8.46 25.30
N LEU A 58 -2.81 7.60 24.31
CA LEU A 58 -1.61 6.77 24.26
C LEU A 58 -0.33 7.63 24.24
N LEU A 59 -0.30 8.68 23.41
CA LEU A 59 0.82 9.61 23.32
C LEU A 59 1.09 10.29 24.68
N LEU A 60 0.05 10.79 25.34
CA LEU A 60 0.15 11.42 26.66
C LEU A 60 0.66 10.45 27.74
N ASN A 61 0.21 9.19 27.71
CA ASN A 61 0.60 8.18 28.68
C ASN A 61 2.08 7.78 28.57
N MET A 62 2.71 7.97 27.41
CA MET A 62 4.13 7.70 27.21
C MET A 62 5.04 8.86 27.65
N GLY A 63 4.47 10.00 28.02
CA GLY A 63 5.21 11.14 28.56
C GLY A 63 5.86 12.01 27.48
N GLU A 64 7.02 12.57 27.80
CA GLU A 64 7.72 13.52 26.93
C GLU A 64 8.48 12.79 25.82
N LEU A 65 7.82 12.63 24.68
CA LEU A 65 8.41 12.09 23.45
C LEU A 65 8.76 13.22 22.48
N THR A 66 9.85 13.07 21.74
CA THR A 66 10.25 14.00 20.66
C THR A 66 10.29 13.27 19.32
N TRP A 67 10.37 14.02 18.21
CA TRP A 67 10.38 13.45 16.86
C TRP A 67 11.50 12.42 16.61
N LEU A 68 12.67 12.61 17.22
CA LEU A 68 13.83 11.72 17.11
C LEU A 68 14.00 10.78 18.31
N ASN A 69 13.22 10.98 19.39
CA ASN A 69 13.21 10.13 20.58
C ASN A 69 11.80 9.57 20.85
N CYS A 70 11.28 8.81 19.88
CA CYS A 70 9.99 8.16 19.95
C CYS A 70 10.01 6.86 19.12
N PRO A 71 9.28 5.81 19.53
CA PRO A 71 9.05 4.64 18.68
C PRO A 71 8.64 5.00 17.25
N CYS A 72 9.35 4.44 16.26
CA CYS A 72 9.21 4.83 14.86
C CYS A 72 7.78 4.71 14.31
N CYS A 73 7.01 3.71 14.78
CA CYS A 73 5.61 3.53 14.39
C CYS A 73 4.74 4.72 14.81
N MET A 74 5.02 5.33 15.97
CA MET A 74 4.28 6.49 16.45
C MET A 74 4.68 7.75 15.70
N VAL A 75 5.98 7.99 15.50
CA VAL A 75 6.48 9.11 14.69
C VAL A 75 5.84 9.11 13.31
N ASN A 76 5.79 7.93 12.67
CA ASN A 76 5.14 7.77 11.37
C ASN A 76 3.63 8.05 11.45
N ALA A 77 2.94 7.54 12.47
CA ALA A 77 1.51 7.77 12.65
C ALA A 77 1.19 9.25 12.93
N THR A 78 1.97 9.95 13.77
CA THR A 78 1.80 11.38 14.04
C THR A 78 2.00 12.18 12.75
N CYS A 79 3.09 11.92 12.02
CA CYS A 79 3.40 12.61 10.78
C CYS A 79 2.28 12.45 9.73
N ILE A 80 1.77 11.22 9.57
CA ILE A 80 0.64 10.94 8.66
C ILE A 80 -0.65 11.61 9.14
N GLY A 81 -0.90 11.63 10.45
CA GLY A 81 -2.05 12.29 11.08
C GLY A 81 -2.06 13.80 10.82
N GLU A 82 -0.96 14.49 11.14
CA GLU A 82 -0.74 15.91 10.85
C GLU A 82 -0.91 16.21 9.36
N CYS A 83 -0.28 15.41 8.49
CA CYS A 83 -0.42 15.58 7.05
C CYS A 83 -1.85 15.35 6.58
N SER A 84 -2.62 14.44 7.20
CA SER A 84 -4.01 14.20 6.81
C SER A 84 -4.91 15.36 7.23
N TYR A 85 -4.64 15.95 8.40
CA TYR A 85 -5.35 17.12 8.90
C TYR A 85 -5.19 18.34 7.98
N TYR A 86 -3.97 18.59 7.48
CA TYR A 86 -3.72 19.72 6.57
C TYR A 86 -4.46 19.59 5.23
N PHE A 87 -4.85 18.38 4.82
CA PHE A 87 -5.53 18.12 3.56
C PHE A 87 -6.97 17.66 3.83
N PRO A 88 -7.87 18.55 4.29
CA PRO A 88 -9.24 18.17 4.56
C PRO A 88 -9.88 17.61 3.27
N CYS A 89 -10.58 16.48 3.40
CA CYS A 89 -11.25 15.74 2.33
C CYS A 89 -12.42 16.50 1.66
N HIS A 90 -12.45 17.84 1.71
CA HIS A 90 -13.62 18.66 1.46
C HIS A 90 -13.55 19.53 0.20
N LEU A 91 -12.63 19.26 -0.74
CA LEU A 91 -12.72 19.86 -2.07
C LEU A 91 -13.52 18.94 -3.02
N PRO A 92 -14.77 19.29 -3.39
CA PRO A 92 -15.52 18.53 -4.37
C PRO A 92 -14.81 18.68 -5.73
N GLY A 93 -14.39 17.57 -6.33
CA GLY A 93 -13.87 17.55 -7.70
C GLY A 93 -12.35 17.61 -7.86
N LYS A 94 -11.57 17.68 -6.78
CA LYS A 94 -10.11 17.46 -6.83
C LYS A 94 -9.71 16.57 -5.66
N GLY A 95 -9.45 15.29 -5.97
CA GLY A 95 -8.98 14.31 -5.01
C GLY A 95 -7.76 14.81 -4.25
N THR A 96 -7.71 14.46 -2.98
CA THR A 96 -6.69 14.76 -1.96
C THR A 96 -5.28 14.94 -2.56
N MET A 97 -4.73 16.16 -2.44
CA MET A 97 -3.47 16.54 -3.07
C MET A 97 -2.24 15.74 -2.57
N CYS A 98 -2.30 15.16 -1.36
CA CYS A 98 -1.27 14.24 -0.87
C CYS A 98 -1.28 12.84 -1.52
N LEU A 99 -2.39 12.42 -2.12
CA LEU A 99 -2.52 11.12 -2.77
C LEU A 99 -2.41 11.21 -4.30
N ASN A 100 -2.36 12.41 -4.86
CA ASN A 100 -2.29 12.58 -6.32
C ASN A 100 -0.94 12.17 -6.91
N ALA A 101 0.12 12.05 -6.11
CA ALA A 101 1.34 11.35 -6.51
C ALA A 101 1.07 9.88 -6.90
N LYS A 102 -0.02 9.28 -6.40
CA LYS A 102 -0.52 7.95 -6.80
C LYS A 102 -1.54 7.98 -7.94
N ARG A 103 -2.02 9.13 -8.42
CA ARG A 103 -3.06 9.18 -9.48
C ARG A 103 -2.49 9.17 -10.89
N ILE A 104 -1.25 9.61 -11.09
CA ILE A 104 -0.52 9.27 -12.31
C ILE A 104 0.15 7.94 -12.01
N LEU A 105 -0.60 6.84 -12.15
CA LEU A 105 0.07 5.57 -12.42
C LEU A 105 0.93 5.83 -13.67
N PRO A 106 2.26 5.68 -13.61
CA PRO A 106 3.06 5.66 -14.82
C PRO A 106 2.41 4.70 -15.82
N CYS A 107 2.46 4.99 -17.12
CA CYS A 107 1.90 4.10 -18.15
C CYS A 107 2.34 2.64 -17.96
N GLN A 108 3.56 2.43 -17.47
CA GLN A 108 4.15 1.15 -17.09
C GLN A 108 3.33 0.39 -16.03
N VAL A 109 2.72 1.09 -15.06
CA VAL A 109 1.87 0.45 -14.04
C VAL A 109 0.49 0.12 -14.61
N ALA A 110 -0.03 0.89 -15.58
CA ALA A 110 -1.29 0.59 -16.22
C ALA A 110 -1.23 -0.70 -17.08
N GLU A 111 -0.12 -0.88 -17.82
CA GLU A 111 0.14 -2.11 -18.58
C GLU A 111 0.29 -3.32 -17.65
N ALA A 112 1.04 -3.19 -16.56
CA ALA A 112 1.19 -4.23 -15.54
C ALA A 112 -0.16 -4.60 -14.89
N VAL A 113 -1.02 -3.61 -14.58
CA VAL A 113 -2.36 -3.84 -14.03
C VAL A 113 -3.27 -4.54 -15.03
N GLN A 114 -3.24 -4.14 -16.30
CA GLN A 114 -4.04 -4.79 -17.35
C GLN A 114 -3.59 -6.24 -17.56
N GLU A 115 -2.29 -6.47 -17.59
CA GLU A 115 -1.70 -7.80 -17.72
C GLU A 115 -2.08 -8.69 -16.52
N LEU A 116 -1.93 -8.18 -15.30
CA LEU A 116 -2.33 -8.85 -14.07
C LEU A 116 -3.82 -9.21 -14.08
N ALA A 117 -4.69 -8.25 -14.41
CA ALA A 117 -6.14 -8.45 -14.46
C ALA A 117 -6.55 -9.51 -15.50
N SER A 118 -5.95 -9.46 -16.70
CA SER A 118 -6.17 -10.46 -17.75
C SER A 118 -5.79 -11.86 -17.26
N ARG A 119 -4.65 -12.00 -16.59
CA ARG A 119 -4.12 -13.29 -16.11
C ARG A 119 -4.92 -13.87 -14.96
N VAL A 120 -5.26 -13.06 -13.96
CA VAL A 120 -6.17 -13.46 -12.87
C VAL A 120 -7.51 -13.92 -13.45
N THR A 121 -8.01 -13.23 -14.48
CA THR A 121 -9.24 -13.65 -15.17
C THR A 121 -9.06 -14.98 -15.91
N GLN A 122 -7.93 -15.21 -16.57
CA GLN A 122 -7.64 -16.49 -17.24
C GLN A 122 -7.56 -17.67 -16.26
N VAL A 123 -7.08 -17.45 -15.03
CA VAL A 123 -7.00 -18.49 -14.00
C VAL A 123 -8.35 -18.72 -13.33
N ILE A 124 -9.06 -17.64 -12.94
CA ILE A 124 -10.33 -17.73 -12.20
C ILE A 124 -11.50 -18.10 -13.10
N ALA A 125 -11.58 -17.52 -14.29
CA ALA A 125 -12.69 -17.67 -15.23
C ALA A 125 -12.36 -18.62 -16.39
N ASN A 126 -11.40 -19.52 -16.22
CA ASN A 126 -11.08 -20.53 -17.23
C ASN A 126 -12.31 -21.43 -17.47
N PRO A 127 -12.94 -21.39 -18.66
CA PRO A 127 -14.13 -22.18 -18.94
C PRO A 127 -13.80 -23.66 -19.19
N ILE A 128 -12.54 -23.98 -19.49
CA ILE A 128 -12.07 -25.34 -19.79
C ILE A 128 -11.73 -26.07 -18.50
N GLN A 129 -11.15 -25.38 -17.51
CA GLN A 129 -10.74 -25.97 -16.25
C GLN A 129 -11.00 -24.99 -15.08
N PRO A 130 -12.23 -24.96 -14.53
CA PRO A 130 -12.57 -24.14 -13.39
C PRO A 130 -11.65 -24.40 -12.19
N LEU A 131 -11.38 -23.39 -11.35
CA LEU A 131 -10.61 -23.56 -10.11
C LEU A 131 -11.12 -24.70 -9.22
N GLN A 132 -12.44 -24.90 -9.20
CA GLN A 132 -13.10 -25.95 -8.43
C GLN A 132 -12.83 -27.37 -8.96
N SER A 133 -12.39 -27.49 -10.23
CA SER A 133 -12.04 -28.77 -10.85
C SER A 133 -10.54 -29.07 -10.81
N LEU A 134 -9.73 -28.20 -10.19
CA LEU A 134 -8.32 -28.46 -9.99
C LEU A 134 -8.13 -29.54 -8.91
N ASP A 135 -7.13 -30.40 -9.10
CA ASP A 135 -6.64 -31.26 -8.02
C ASP A 135 -5.94 -30.43 -6.93
N ASP A 136 -5.68 -31.06 -5.78
CA ASP A 136 -5.13 -30.36 -4.61
C ASP A 136 -3.75 -29.74 -4.89
N ASP A 137 -2.93 -30.43 -5.68
CA ASP A 137 -1.58 -29.97 -6.01
C ASP A 137 -1.61 -28.77 -6.97
N ALA A 138 -2.44 -28.82 -8.00
CA ALA A 138 -2.64 -27.71 -8.92
C ALA A 138 -3.25 -26.49 -8.21
N ALA A 139 -4.21 -26.72 -7.30
CA ALA A 139 -4.81 -25.65 -6.52
C ALA A 139 -3.80 -25.02 -5.53
N ARG A 140 -2.95 -25.84 -4.89
CA ARG A 140 -1.85 -25.38 -4.03
C ARG A 140 -0.83 -24.53 -4.80
N LEU A 141 -0.53 -24.93 -6.02
CA LEU A 141 0.40 -24.22 -6.90
C LEU A 141 -0.15 -22.84 -7.26
N VAL A 142 -1.41 -22.77 -7.72
CA VAL A 142 -2.10 -21.50 -8.00
C VAL A 142 -2.16 -20.60 -6.76
N PHE A 143 -2.41 -21.18 -5.58
CA PHE A 143 -2.41 -20.43 -4.33
C PHE A 143 -1.04 -19.81 -4.01
N SER A 144 0.04 -20.57 -4.20
CA SER A 144 1.41 -20.10 -3.93
C SER A 144 1.78 -18.95 -4.87
N GLU A 145 1.51 -19.10 -6.16
CA GLU A 145 1.74 -18.05 -7.17
C GLU A 145 0.98 -16.76 -6.84
N MET A 146 -0.31 -16.87 -6.51
CA MET A 146 -1.13 -15.70 -6.13
C MET A 146 -0.62 -15.03 -4.85
N THR A 147 -0.08 -15.81 -3.92
CA THR A 147 0.51 -15.30 -2.67
C THR A 147 1.80 -14.51 -2.94
N GLU A 148 2.67 -15.03 -3.80
CA GLU A 148 3.91 -14.36 -4.20
C GLU A 148 3.65 -13.09 -4.99
N MET A 149 2.68 -13.11 -5.91
CA MET A 149 2.25 -11.93 -6.64
C MET A 149 1.74 -10.83 -5.69
N ALA A 150 0.99 -11.21 -4.65
CA ALA A 150 0.51 -10.28 -3.64
C ALA A 150 1.63 -9.76 -2.73
N LEU A 151 2.61 -10.60 -2.40
CA LEU A 151 3.78 -10.25 -1.58
C LEU A 151 4.64 -9.19 -2.26
N TRP A 152 4.95 -9.38 -3.54
CA TRP A 152 5.88 -8.50 -4.27
C TRP A 152 5.18 -7.29 -4.93
N GLY A 153 3.89 -7.38 -5.25
CA GLY A 153 3.12 -6.29 -5.83
C GLY A 153 3.79 -5.71 -7.10
N ASN A 154 4.07 -4.40 -7.11
CA ASN A 154 4.73 -3.72 -8.24
C ASN A 154 6.24 -3.99 -8.34
N ALA A 155 6.85 -4.66 -7.35
CA ALA A 155 8.23 -5.11 -7.41
C ALA A 155 8.37 -6.49 -8.09
N THR A 156 7.26 -7.09 -8.50
CA THR A 156 7.24 -8.33 -9.29
C THR A 156 7.91 -8.08 -10.65
N ASP A 157 8.92 -8.86 -11.00
CA ASP A 157 9.45 -8.88 -12.36
C ASP A 157 8.31 -9.32 -13.30
N LEU A 158 7.96 -8.50 -14.29
CA LEU A 158 6.93 -8.82 -15.29
C LEU A 158 7.23 -10.17 -15.99
N SER A 159 8.49 -10.61 -16.02
CA SER A 159 8.87 -11.94 -16.51
C SER A 159 8.24 -13.09 -15.72
N LEU A 160 7.97 -12.91 -14.42
CA LEU A 160 7.23 -13.86 -13.56
C LEU A 160 5.75 -13.93 -13.93
N LEU A 161 5.17 -12.80 -14.37
CA LEU A 161 3.76 -12.74 -14.76
C LEU A 161 3.50 -13.46 -16.08
N THR A 162 4.50 -13.62 -16.96
CA THR A 162 4.27 -14.04 -18.35
C THR A 162 3.71 -15.45 -18.56
N ASN A 163 3.78 -16.33 -17.56
CA ASN A 163 3.56 -17.76 -17.74
C ASN A 163 2.51 -18.27 -16.72
N LEU A 164 1.20 -18.26 -17.02
CA LEU A 164 0.19 -18.66 -16.02
C LEU A 164 -0.98 -19.48 -16.59
N SER A 165 -0.86 -20.09 -17.79
CA SER A 165 -1.77 -21.20 -18.10
C SER A 165 -1.43 -22.40 -17.20
N LEU A 166 -2.40 -23.23 -16.79
CA LEU A 166 -2.14 -24.35 -15.88
C LEU A 166 -0.99 -25.28 -16.36
N GLU A 167 -0.89 -25.47 -17.67
CA GLU A 167 0.21 -26.20 -18.32
C GLU A 167 1.57 -25.48 -18.24
N GLU A 168 1.57 -24.15 -18.20
CA GLU A 168 2.77 -23.32 -18.04
C GLU A 168 3.16 -23.15 -16.57
N ILE A 169 2.21 -23.09 -15.64
CA ILE A 169 2.46 -23.09 -14.19
C ILE A 169 3.21 -24.38 -13.80
N GLN A 170 2.81 -25.52 -14.36
CA GLN A 170 3.54 -26.78 -14.19
C GLN A 170 4.95 -26.79 -14.83
N LYS A 171 5.15 -26.03 -15.92
CA LYS A 171 6.48 -25.90 -16.59
C LYS A 171 7.40 -24.89 -15.92
N LEU A 172 6.85 -23.99 -15.10
CA LEU A 172 7.53 -22.89 -14.43
C LEU A 172 8.17 -23.23 -13.10
N GLN A 173 7.73 -24.31 -12.44
CA GLN A 173 8.45 -24.83 -11.30
C GLN A 173 9.88 -25.14 -11.74
N GLY A 174 10.83 -24.26 -11.38
CA GLY A 174 12.23 -24.30 -11.82
C GLY A 174 12.66 -23.20 -12.81
N SER A 175 11.84 -22.16 -13.04
CA SER A 175 12.32 -20.97 -13.75
C SER A 175 13.22 -20.13 -12.83
N ALA A 176 14.33 -19.63 -13.37
CA ALA A 176 15.33 -18.89 -12.61
C ALA A 176 14.76 -17.63 -11.92
N ALA A 177 13.70 -17.04 -12.49
CA ALA A 177 13.03 -15.88 -11.91
C ALA A 177 12.25 -16.24 -10.64
N ILE A 178 11.51 -17.35 -10.62
CA ILE A 178 10.78 -17.81 -9.42
C ILE A 178 11.77 -18.23 -8.35
N GLU A 179 12.83 -18.95 -8.71
CA GLU A 179 13.88 -19.32 -7.76
C GLU A 179 14.58 -18.09 -7.16
N GLU A 180 14.80 -17.02 -7.93
CA GLU A 180 15.34 -15.75 -7.42
C GLU A 180 14.35 -15.02 -6.51
N SER A 181 13.07 -14.97 -6.88
CA SER A 181 12.00 -14.45 -6.04
C SER A 181 11.98 -15.17 -4.68
N GLN A 182 11.96 -16.50 -4.71
CA GLN A 182 11.92 -17.35 -3.53
C GLN A 182 13.16 -17.21 -2.63
N ARG A 183 14.35 -16.99 -3.22
CA ARG A 183 15.59 -16.75 -2.44
C ARG A 183 15.48 -15.52 -1.53
N ASN A 184 14.65 -14.55 -1.88
CA ASN A 184 14.45 -13.34 -1.08
C ASN A 184 13.41 -13.53 0.04
N ILE A 185 12.72 -14.68 0.09
CA ILE A 185 11.79 -15.01 1.17
C ILE A 185 12.56 -15.70 2.29
N VAL A 186 12.80 -14.97 3.37
CA VAL A 186 13.58 -15.46 4.53
C VAL A 186 12.75 -16.40 5.42
N ASP A 187 11.43 -16.23 5.44
CA ASP A 187 10.49 -17.07 6.19
C ASP A 187 9.22 -17.28 5.36
N ASN A 188 8.85 -18.54 5.11
CA ASN A 188 7.80 -18.91 4.15
C ASN A 188 6.80 -19.92 4.73
N ASP A 189 5.72 -19.40 5.30
CA ASP A 189 4.60 -20.19 5.86
C ASP A 189 3.49 -20.52 4.84
N THR A 190 3.70 -20.27 3.55
CA THR A 190 2.66 -20.44 2.51
C THR A 190 2.04 -21.85 2.52
N SER A 191 2.86 -22.87 2.73
CA SER A 191 2.38 -24.26 2.83
C SER A 191 1.52 -24.50 4.07
N HIS A 192 1.87 -23.91 5.21
CA HIS A 192 1.09 -24.01 6.44
C HIS A 192 -0.29 -23.34 6.28
N VAL A 193 -0.34 -22.17 5.64
CA VAL A 193 -1.59 -21.47 5.34
C VAL A 193 -2.47 -22.30 4.40
N TRP A 194 -1.89 -22.89 3.35
CA TRP A 194 -2.61 -23.80 2.45
C TRP A 194 -3.28 -24.95 3.21
N HIS A 195 -2.51 -25.66 4.03
CA HIS A 195 -3.04 -26.78 4.82
C HIS A 195 -4.14 -26.37 5.79
N TYR A 196 -4.00 -25.20 6.43
CA TYR A 196 -5.03 -24.65 7.30
C TYR A 196 -6.34 -24.38 6.54
N LEU A 197 -6.26 -23.68 5.40
CA LEU A 197 -7.43 -23.35 4.57
C LEU A 197 -8.13 -24.62 4.08
N ARG A 198 -7.37 -25.61 3.61
CA ARG A 198 -7.92 -26.89 3.16
C ARG A 198 -8.62 -27.64 4.28
N LYS A 199 -8.04 -27.68 5.47
CA LYS A 199 -8.67 -28.32 6.64
C LYS A 199 -10.03 -27.68 6.96
N THR A 200 -10.11 -26.35 6.98
CA THR A 200 -11.35 -25.63 7.30
C THR A 200 -12.44 -25.79 6.23
N GLN A 201 -12.07 -26.04 4.98
CA GLN A 201 -13.02 -26.26 3.88
C GLN A 201 -13.76 -27.61 3.99
N PHE A 202 -13.13 -28.63 4.58
CA PHE A 202 -13.76 -29.95 4.79
C PHE A 202 -14.59 -30.04 6.08
N GLU A 203 -14.51 -29.04 6.96
CA GLU A 203 -15.24 -28.96 8.24
C GLU A 203 -16.52 -28.10 8.15
N SER A 204 -16.83 -27.55 6.96
CA SER A 204 -18.03 -26.73 6.66
C SER A 204 -19.00 -27.47 5.75
#